data_AF-A0AAW9TSJ6-F1
#
_entry.id   AF-A0AAW9TSJ6-F1
#
_cell.length_a   1.000
_cell.length_b   1.000
_cell.length_c   1.000
_cell.angle_alpha   90.00
_cell.angle_beta   90.00
_cell.angle_gamma   90.00
#
_symmetry.space_group_name_H-M   'P 1'
#
loop_
_entity.id
_entity.type
_entity.pdbx_description
1 polymer ?
#
loop_
_entity_poly.entity_id
_entity_poly.type
_entity_poly.pdbx_seq_one_letter_code
_entity_poly.pdbx_strand_id
1 'polypeptide(L)' 'VHFREDAARNRKDNGPQNIAFLRKIALNLLRSHPDKASIRRKIKKAGWDDQFLTSLIAHMR' A
#
# COMPACT_ATOMS: atom_id res chain seq x y z
N VAL A 1 -2.42 6.47 -10.99
CA VAL A 1 -3.34 6.14 -9.88
C VAL A 1 -3.08 4.71 -9.39
N HIS A 2 -2.77 4.50 -8.10
CA HIS A 2 -2.41 3.17 -7.57
C HIS A 2 -3.55 2.47 -6.80
N PHE A 3 -4.32 3.22 -6.00
CA PHE A 3 -5.36 2.66 -5.11
C PHE A 3 -6.80 3.01 -5.50
N ARG A 4 -7.01 3.63 -6.68
CA ARG A 4 -8.33 4.02 -7.23
C ARG A 4 -9.22 4.75 -6.19
N GLU A 5 -8.64 5.71 -5.49
CA GLU A 5 -9.26 6.44 -4.38
C GLU A 5 -10.60 7.07 -4.76
N ASP A 6 -10.69 7.70 -5.94
CA ASP A 6 -11.92 8.35 -6.43
C ASP A 6 -13.12 7.40 -6.55
N ALA A 7 -12.85 6.10 -6.75
CA ALA A 7 -13.88 5.07 -6.88
C ALA A 7 -14.28 4.45 -5.52
N ALA A 8 -13.60 4.79 -4.43
CA ALA A 8 -13.87 4.22 -3.12
C ALA A 8 -15.18 4.75 -2.53
N ARG A 9 -15.99 3.85 -1.96
CA ARG A 9 -17.32 4.17 -1.38
C ARG A 9 -17.32 4.18 0.16
N ASN A 10 -16.18 4.41 0.78
CA ASN A 10 -15.97 4.40 2.22
C ASN A 10 -16.40 5.71 2.91
N ARG A 11 -17.64 6.20 2.68
CA ARG A 11 -18.10 7.54 3.10
C ARG A 11 -18.64 7.65 4.52
N LYS A 12 -18.80 6.53 5.23
CA LYS A 12 -19.42 6.49 6.56
C LYS A 12 -18.39 6.74 7.67
N ASP A 13 -18.76 7.55 8.66
CA ASP A 13 -17.97 7.83 9.87
C ASP A 13 -16.50 8.20 9.54
N ASN A 14 -15.55 7.54 10.20
CA ASN A 14 -14.10 7.71 9.99
C ASN A 14 -13.56 6.90 8.80
N GLY A 15 -14.44 6.29 7.99
CA GLY A 15 -14.07 5.46 6.83
C GLY A 15 -13.16 6.18 5.82
N PRO A 16 -13.42 7.45 5.44
CA PRO A 16 -12.55 8.18 4.53
C PRO A 16 -11.14 8.36 5.10
N GLN A 17 -11.04 8.82 6.35
CA GLN A 17 -9.79 9.15 7.03
C GLN A 17 -8.96 7.89 7.30
N ASN A 18 -9.58 6.81 7.79
CA ASN A 18 -8.90 5.56 8.09
C ASN A 18 -8.27 4.95 6.84
N ILE A 19 -9.02 4.88 5.75
CA ILE A 19 -8.49 4.32 4.50
C ILE A 19 -7.44 5.24 3.87
N ALA A 20 -7.60 6.57 3.94
CA ALA A 20 -6.58 7.50 3.48
C ALA A 20 -5.26 7.30 4.24
N PHE A 21 -5.33 7.11 5.56
CA PHE A 21 -4.16 6.82 6.39
C PHE A 21 -3.50 5.48 6.03
N LEU A 22 -4.29 4.41 5.86
CA LEU A 22 -3.76 3.11 5.43
C LEU A 22 -3.07 3.17 4.06
N ARG A 23 -3.66 3.89 3.09
CA ARG A 23 -3.03 4.11 1.77
C ARG A 23 -1.70 4.85 1.90
N LYS A 24 -1.63 5.87 2.77
CA LYS A 24 -0.40 6.61 3.04
C LYS A 24 0.69 5.70 3.61
N ILE A 25 0.37 4.88 4.61
CA ILE A 25 1.30 3.89 5.17
C ILE A 25 1.77 2.93 4.08
N ALA A 26 0.85 2.35 3.31
CA ALA A 26 1.19 1.41 2.24
C ALA A 26 2.12 2.04 1.18
N LEU A 27 1.86 3.27 0.76
CA LEU A 27 2.74 3.99 -0.17
C LEU A 27 4.14 4.22 0.40
N ASN A 28 4.23 4.59 1.68
CA ASN A 28 5.51 4.81 2.33
C ASN A 28 6.33 3.52 2.42
N LEU A 29 5.71 2.39 2.80
CA LEU A 29 6.35 1.08 2.80
C LEU A 29 6.89 0.72 1.40
N LEU A 30 6.05 0.85 0.38
CA LEU A 30 6.44 0.55 -1.01
C LEU A 30 7.56 1.44 -1.55
N ARG A 31 7.64 2.70 -1.10
CA ARG A 31 8.71 3.64 -1.46
C ARG A 31 10.02 3.36 -0.72
N SER A 32 9.95 2.98 0.55
CA SER A 32 11.13 2.67 1.36
C SER A 32 11.81 1.35 0.96
N HIS A 33 11.05 0.38 0.43
CA HIS A 33 11.59 -0.93 0.08
C HIS A 33 12.66 -0.85 -1.03
N PRO A 34 13.80 -1.54 -0.90
CA PRO A 34 14.98 -1.39 -1.77
C PRO A 34 14.79 -1.88 -3.22
N ASP A 35 13.74 -2.68 -3.47
CA ASP A 35 13.39 -3.13 -4.83
C ASP A 35 13.18 -1.93 -5.78
N LYS A 36 13.80 -1.95 -6.97
CA LYS A 36 13.72 -0.87 -7.96
C LYS A 36 12.45 -0.94 -8.84
N ALA A 37 11.62 -1.97 -8.66
CA ALA A 37 10.36 -2.11 -9.37
C ALA A 37 9.43 -0.92 -9.15
N SER A 38 8.59 -0.62 -10.14
CA SER A 38 7.57 0.43 -10.01
C SER A 38 6.60 0.13 -8.86
N ILE A 39 6.02 1.16 -8.24
CA ILE A 39 5.04 1.01 -7.14
C ILE A 39 3.92 0.05 -7.53
N ARG A 40 3.41 0.13 -8.77
CA ARG A 40 2.36 -0.76 -9.28
C ARG A 40 2.81 -2.23 -9.30
N ARG A 41 4.08 -2.50 -9.65
CA ARG A 41 4.62 -3.86 -9.68
C ARG A 41 4.88 -4.37 -8.26
N LYS A 42 5.38 -3.54 -7.35
CA LYS A 42 5.52 -3.88 -5.93
C LYS A 42 4.17 -4.24 -5.30
N ILE A 43 3.11 -3.48 -5.57
CA ILE A 43 1.73 -3.79 -5.10
C ILE A 43 1.29 -5.18 -5.59
N LYS A 44 1.46 -5.47 -6.89
CA LYS A 44 1.09 -6.78 -7.45
C LYS A 44 1.91 -7.91 -6.84
N LYS A 45 3.23 -7.72 -6.69
CA LYS A 45 4.14 -8.70 -6.10
C LYS A 45 3.74 -8.99 -4.65
N ALA A 46 3.45 -7.97 -3.86
CA ALA A 46 2.96 -8.12 -2.49
C ALA A 46 1.60 -8.82 -2.39
N GLY A 47 0.80 -8.84 -3.46
CA GLY A 47 -0.45 -9.59 -3.53
C GLY A 47 -0.30 -11.03 -4.00
N TRP A 48 0.87 -11.45 -4.47
CA TRP A 48 1.13 -12.79 -5.02
C TRP A 48 2.23 -13.56 -4.26
N ASP A 49 3.08 -12.85 -3.54
CA ASP A 49 4.25 -13.38 -2.85
C ASP A 49 4.25 -12.90 -1.39
N ASP A 50 3.89 -13.82 -0.50
CA ASP A 50 3.80 -13.57 0.94
C ASP A 50 5.17 -13.27 1.57
N GLN A 51 6.27 -13.79 1.01
CA GLN A 51 7.61 -13.46 1.49
C GLN A 51 7.96 -12.01 1.18
N PHE A 52 7.60 -11.54 -0.02
CA PHE A 52 7.77 -10.14 -0.39
C PHE A 52 6.84 -9.20 0.41
N LEU A 53 5.61 -9.62 0.71
CA LEU A 53 4.73 -8.88 1.61
C LEU A 53 5.34 -8.77 3.01
N THR A 54 5.88 -9.87 3.53
CA THR A 54 6.53 -9.89 4.84
C THR A 54 7.77 -9.00 4.86
N SER A 55 8.59 -9.03 3.81
CA SER A 55 9.76 -8.14 3.71
C SER A 55 9.36 -6.67 3.66
N LEU A 56 8.26 -6.32 2.99
CA LEU A 56 7.72 -4.96 2.96
C LEU A 56 7.32 -4.46 4.35
N ILE A 57 6.61 -5.29 5.13
CA ILE A 57 6.12 -4.91 6.47
C ILE A 57 7.27 -4.90 7.49
N ALA A 58 8.18 -5.87 7.41
CA ALA A 58 9.34 -5.95 8.30
C ALA A 58 10.36 -4.82 8.07
N HIS A 59 10.35 -4.18 6.89
CA HIS A 59 11.22 -3.05 6.58
C HIS A 59 10.77 -1.73 7.23
N MET A 60 9.68 -1.75 8.02
CA MET A 60 9.20 -0.60 8.77
C MET A 60 10.11 -0.37 9.99
N ARG A 61 11.02 0.59 9.89
CA ARG A 61 11.78 1.14 11.02
C ARG A 61 11.23 2.51 11.40
#